data_AF-A0A219AGN3-F1
#
_entry.id   AF-A0A219AGN3-F1
#
_cell.length_a   1.000
_cell.length_b   1.000
_cell.length_c   1.000
_cell.angle_alpha   90.00
_cell.angle_beta   90.00
_cell.angle_gamma   90.00
#
_symmetry.space_group_name_H-M   'P 1'
#
loop_
_entity.id
_entity.type
_entity.pdbx_description
1 polymer ?
#
loop_
_entity_poly.entity_id
_entity_poly.type
_entity_poly.pdbx_seq_one_letter_code
_entity_poly.pdbx_strand_id
1 'polypeptide(L)'
;MKIILENLDWTKKNGILIIGICLSAMLIRQFLEYYRGTLIYQYGAPLSLFIFYGGVFWSFINTLQLISKYKTDLKKNILWIFISAIPFLYIFIMMTIAMTKTV
;
A
#
# COMPACT_ATOMS: atom_id res chain seq x y z
N MET A 1 -5.63 -14.06 -18.86
CA MET A 1 -5.05 -13.38 -17.68
C MET A 1 -3.52 -13.43 -17.65
N LYS A 2 -2.88 -14.58 -17.93
CA LYS A 2 -1.40 -14.75 -17.95
C LYS A 2 -0.68 -13.83 -18.94
N ILE A 3 -1.21 -13.68 -20.16
CA ILE A 3 -0.60 -12.91 -21.27
C ILE A 3 -0.61 -11.39 -21.01
N ILE A 4 -1.61 -10.87 -20.29
CA ILE A 4 -1.75 -9.43 -20.01
C ILE A 4 -0.75 -8.99 -18.93
N LEU A 5 -0.43 -9.89 -17.99
CA LEU A 5 0.47 -9.59 -16.87
C LEU A 5 1.95 -9.62 -17.25
N GLU A 6 2.34 -10.41 -18.27
CA GLU A 6 3.72 -10.49 -18.76
C GLU A 6 4.16 -9.26 -19.56
N ASN A 7 3.22 -8.59 -20.24
CA ASN A 7 3.48 -7.38 -21.01
C ASN A 7 3.28 -6.08 -20.18
N LEU A 8 2.98 -6.24 -18.89
CA LEU A 8 2.73 -5.13 -17.99
C LEU A 8 4.06 -4.59 -17.47
N ASP A 9 4.27 -3.28 -17.64
CA ASP A 9 5.45 -2.58 -17.15
C ASP A 9 5.73 -2.90 -15.66
N TRP A 10 6.99 -3.09 -15.31
CA TRP A 10 7.43 -3.52 -13.98
C TRP A 10 6.88 -2.60 -12.88
N THR A 11 6.76 -1.29 -13.16
CA THR A 11 6.21 -0.29 -12.24
C THR A 11 4.71 -0.47 -11.98
N LYS A 12 3.94 -0.93 -12.98
CA LYS A 12 2.51 -1.23 -12.84
C LYS A 12 2.31 -2.53 -12.05
N LYS A 13 3.14 -3.55 -12.31
CA LYS A 13 3.13 -4.81 -11.57
C LYS A 13 3.46 -4.58 -10.09
N ASN A 14 4.45 -3.73 -9.80
CA ASN A 14 4.77 -3.32 -8.43
C ASN A 14 3.59 -2.65 -7.73
N GLY A 15 2.84 -1.79 -8.43
CA GLY A 15 1.63 -1.17 -7.87
C GLY A 15 0.63 -2.20 -7.30
N ILE A 16 0.37 -3.28 -8.06
CA ILE A 16 -0.52 -4.38 -7.62
C ILE A 16 0.08 -5.13 -6.42
N LEU A 17 1.39 -5.43 -6.46
CA LEU A 17 2.08 -6.15 -5.38
C LEU A 17 2.02 -5.37 -4.06
N ILE A 18 2.22 -4.05 -4.11
CA ILE A 18 2.20 -3.20 -2.91
C ILE A 18 0.83 -3.23 -2.24
N ILE A 19 -0.25 -3.17 -3.00
CA ILE A 19 -1.61 -3.30 -2.46
C ILE A 19 -1.77 -4.65 -1.77
N GLY A 20 -1.32 -5.73 -2.42
CA GLY A 20 -1.35 -7.07 -1.83
C GLY A 20 -0.60 -7.16 -0.50
N ILE A 21 0.58 -6.55 -0.41
CA ILE A 21 1.39 -6.49 0.81
C ILE A 21 0.68 -5.67 1.91
N CYS A 22 0.08 -4.53 1.55
CA CYS A 22 -0.62 -3.69 2.52
C CYS A 22 -1.86 -4.40 3.08
N LEU A 23 -2.63 -5.05 2.21
CA LEU A 23 -3.82 -5.83 2.61
C LEU A 23 -3.43 -7.04 3.46
N SER A 24 -2.38 -7.77 3.09
CA SER A 24 -1.92 -8.91 3.90
C SER A 24 -1.41 -8.46 5.27
N ALA A 25 -0.69 -7.34 5.35
CA ALA A 25 -0.26 -6.78 6.62
C ALA A 25 -1.45 -6.39 7.53
N MET A 26 -2.53 -5.83 6.96
CA MET A 26 -3.77 -5.55 7.69
C MET A 26 -4.43 -6.85 8.19
N LEU A 27 -4.53 -7.89 7.35
CA LEU A 27 -5.09 -9.17 7.75
C LEU A 27 -4.26 -9.86 8.84
N ILE A 28 -2.93 -9.82 8.74
CA ILE A 28 -2.02 -10.34 9.76
C ILE A 28 -2.23 -9.58 11.07
N ARG A 29 -2.35 -8.25 11.03
CA ARG A 29 -2.64 -7.43 12.21
C ARG A 29 -3.93 -7.88 12.90
N GLN A 30 -5.00 -8.12 12.13
CA GLN A 30 -6.28 -8.56 12.66
C GLN A 30 -6.23 -9.99 13.21
N PHE A 31 -5.51 -10.90 12.55
CA PHE A 31 -5.27 -12.25 13.06
C PHE A 31 -4.48 -12.23 14.37
N LEU A 32 -3.47 -11.36 14.49
CA LEU A 32 -2.68 -11.21 15.69
C LEU A 32 -3.50 -10.73 16.88
N GLU A 33 -4.58 -9.96 16.67
CA GLU A 33 -5.43 -9.50 17.78
C GLU A 33 -6.07 -10.64 18.57
N TYR A 34 -6.30 -11.81 17.96
CA TYR A 34 -6.76 -13.00 18.67
C TYR A 34 -5.74 -13.55 19.68
N TYR A 35 -4.47 -13.22 19.50
CA TYR A 35 -3.35 -13.68 20.34
C TYR A 35 -2.89 -12.62 21.36
N ARG A 36 -3.73 -11.62 21.67
CA ARG A 36 -3.41 -10.57 22.65
C ARG A 36 -2.90 -11.17 23.97
N GLY A 37 -1.79 -10.63 24.47
CA GLY A 37 -1.13 -11.11 25.70
C GLY A 37 -0.10 -12.22 25.48
N THR A 38 0.07 -12.73 24.26
CA THR A 38 1.11 -13.71 23.92
C THR A 38 2.37 -13.06 23.31
N LEU A 39 3.48 -13.80 23.32
CA LEU A 39 4.71 -13.42 22.62
C LEU A 39 4.47 -13.21 21.11
N ILE A 40 3.56 -13.98 20.51
CA ILE A 40 3.20 -13.88 19.09
C ILE A 40 2.63 -12.50 18.79
N TYR A 41 1.75 -11.98 19.65
CA TYR A 41 1.23 -10.63 19.51
C TYR A 41 2.31 -9.57 19.73
N GLN A 42 3.15 -9.74 20.77
CA GLN A 42 4.17 -8.74 21.13
C GLN A 42 5.18 -8.50 20.01
N TYR A 43 5.62 -9.54 19.28
CA TYR A 43 6.55 -9.41 18.16
C TYR A 43 5.85 -9.25 16.80
N GLY A 44 4.70 -9.91 16.60
CA GLY A 44 3.96 -9.83 15.34
C GLY A 44 3.27 -8.49 15.10
N ALA A 45 2.76 -7.85 16.16
CA ALA A 45 2.07 -6.57 16.05
C ALA A 45 2.98 -5.43 15.53
N PRO A 46 4.20 -5.20 16.04
CA PRO A 46 5.10 -4.20 15.48
C PRO A 46 5.61 -4.60 14.08
N LEU A 47 5.82 -5.90 13.83
CA LEU A 47 6.27 -6.38 12.52
C LEU A 47 5.23 -6.14 11.42
N SER A 48 3.94 -6.42 11.70
CA SER A 48 2.84 -6.11 10.77
C SER A 48 2.72 -4.61 10.50
N LEU A 49 2.91 -3.76 11.51
CA LEU A 49 2.96 -2.31 11.32
C LEU A 49 4.14 -1.89 10.44
N PHE A 50 5.32 -2.45 10.66
CA PHE A 50 6.50 -2.13 9.87
C PHE A 50 6.33 -2.50 8.40
N ILE A 51 5.78 -3.69 8.12
CA ILE A 51 5.45 -4.13 6.76
C ILE A 51 4.41 -3.18 6.13
N PHE A 52 3.39 -2.81 6.87
CA PHE A 52 2.34 -1.92 6.38
C PHE A 52 2.90 -0.53 6.03
N TYR A 53 3.61 0.13 6.94
CA TYR A 53 4.21 1.44 6.69
C TYR A 53 5.30 1.39 5.62
N GLY A 54 6.09 0.31 5.57
CA GLY A 54 7.04 0.07 4.48
C GLY A 54 6.34 -0.04 3.12
N GLY A 55 5.20 -0.74 3.07
CA GLY A 55 4.36 -0.82 1.88
C GLY A 55 3.78 0.52 1.45
N VAL A 56 3.31 1.33 2.41
CA VAL A 56 2.82 2.69 2.16
C VAL A 56 3.93 3.59 1.60
N PHE A 57 5.13 3.54 2.16
CA PHE A 57 6.28 4.28 1.66
C PHE A 57 6.66 3.85 0.24
N TRP A 58 6.66 2.53 -0.01
CA TRP A 58 6.93 1.99 -1.35
C TRP A 58 5.83 2.35 -2.37
N SER A 59 4.57 2.43 -1.94
CA SER A 59 3.44 2.94 -2.73
C SER A 59 3.68 4.37 -3.18
N PHE A 60 4.18 5.23 -2.30
CA PHE A 60 4.52 6.62 -2.64
C PHE A 60 5.63 6.71 -3.70
N ILE A 61 6.74 5.99 -3.49
CA ILE A 61 7.86 5.94 -4.45
C ILE A 61 7.38 5.42 -5.81
N ASN A 62 6.61 4.32 -5.83
CA ASN A 62 6.12 3.72 -7.06
C ASN A 62 5.19 4.68 -7.82
N THR A 63 4.38 5.46 -7.10
CA THR A 63 3.50 6.48 -7.67
C THR A 63 4.30 7.62 -8.30
N LEU A 64 5.34 8.14 -7.62
CA LEU A 64 6.24 9.14 -8.19
C LEU A 64 6.95 8.63 -9.44
N GLN A 65 7.40 7.37 -9.41
CA GLN A 65 8.06 6.73 -10.55
C GLN A 65 7.11 6.57 -11.75
N LEU A 66 5.85 6.18 -11.51
CA LEU A 66 4.80 6.11 -12.53
C LEU A 66 4.53 7.48 -13.17
N ILE A 67 4.41 8.53 -12.36
CA ILE A 67 4.18 9.90 -12.84
C ILE A 67 5.37 10.38 -13.68
N SER A 68 6.61 10.15 -13.21
CA SER A 68 7.81 10.53 -13.94
C SER A 68 7.95 9.78 -15.27
N LYS A 69 7.64 8.48 -15.29
CA LYS A 69 7.78 7.62 -16.47
C LYS A 69 6.75 7.91 -17.55
N TYR A 70 5.51 8.21 -17.16
CA TYR A 70 4.41 8.44 -18.10
C TYR A 70 3.99 9.90 -18.20
N LYS A 71 4.91 10.85 -17.94
CA LYS A 71 4.63 12.30 -17.91
C LYS A 71 3.87 12.80 -19.14
N THR A 72 4.18 12.29 -20.33
CA THR A 72 3.54 12.62 -21.62
C THR A 72 2.21 11.90 -21.86
N ASP A 73 1.99 10.73 -21.25
CA ASP A 73 0.80 9.88 -21.41
C ASP A 73 0.04 9.69 -20.08
N LEU A 74 0.02 10.73 -19.23
CA LEU A 74 -0.58 10.68 -17.89
C LEU A 74 -2.05 10.28 -17.94
N LYS A 75 -2.83 10.83 -18.89
CA LYS A 75 -4.26 10.50 -19.04
C LYS A 75 -4.51 9.01 -19.27
N LYS A 76 -3.65 8.34 -20.04
CA LYS A 76 -3.79 6.89 -20.33
C LYS A 76 -3.36 6.02 -19.14
N ASN A 77 -2.45 6.51 -18.32
CA ASN A 77 -1.89 5.76 -17.18
C ASN A 77 -2.44 6.21 -15.82
N ILE A 78 -3.42 7.12 -15.81
CA ILE A 78 -3.97 7.72 -14.59
C ILE A 78 -4.56 6.66 -13.65
N LEU A 79 -5.22 5.64 -14.22
CA LEU A 79 -5.80 4.54 -13.46
C LEU A 79 -4.72 3.75 -12.70
N TRP A 80 -3.54 3.56 -13.31
CA TRP A 80 -2.40 2.88 -12.67
C TRP A 80 -1.75 3.73 -11.58
N ILE A 81 -1.69 5.04 -11.78
CA ILE A 81 -1.22 5.99 -10.77
C ILE A 81 -2.15 5.96 -9.56
N PHE A 82 -3.47 6.00 -9.79
CA PHE A 82 -4.46 5.87 -8.72
C PHE A 82 -4.34 4.56 -7.96
N ILE A 83 -4.25 3.42 -8.67
CA ILE A 83 -4.07 2.10 -8.05
C ILE A 83 -2.83 2.11 -7.14
N SER A 84 -1.69 2.57 -7.66
CA SER A 84 -0.45 2.64 -6.88
C SER A 84 -0.56 3.57 -5.67
N ALA A 85 -1.36 4.63 -5.76
CA ALA A 85 -1.52 5.63 -4.69
C ALA A 85 -2.52 5.21 -3.60
N ILE A 86 -3.31 4.14 -3.78
CA ILE A 86 -4.36 3.73 -2.82
C ILE A 86 -3.84 3.61 -1.38
N PRO A 87 -2.74 2.87 -1.09
CA PRO A 87 -2.25 2.71 0.28
C PRO A 87 -1.81 4.04 0.92
N PHE A 88 -1.15 4.90 0.13
CA PHE A 88 -0.74 6.23 0.55
C PHE A 88 -1.95 7.14 0.85
N LEU A 89 -2.93 7.18 -0.07
CA LEU A 89 -4.15 7.96 0.10
C LEU A 89 -4.95 7.50 1.33
N TYR A 90 -5.01 6.20 1.60
CA TYR A 90 -5.67 5.66 2.78
C TYR A 90 -5.09 6.25 4.07
N ILE A 91 -3.76 6.24 4.22
CA ILE A 91 -3.11 6.81 5.41
C ILE A 91 -3.33 8.31 5.51
N PHE A 92 -3.26 9.04 4.40
CA PHE A 92 -3.48 10.48 4.37
C PHE A 92 -4.91 10.84 4.83
N ILE A 93 -5.92 10.10 4.36
CA ILE A 93 -7.32 10.28 4.78
C ILE A 93 -7.51 9.91 6.25
N MET A 94 -6.93 8.79 6.70
CA MET A 94 -7.04 8.38 8.10
C MET A 94 -6.39 9.39 9.05
N MET A 95 -5.24 9.95 8.67
CA MET A 95 -4.54 10.96 9.46
C MET A 95 -5.31 12.28 9.54
N THR A 96 -5.88 12.74 8.42
CA THR A 96 -6.73 13.94 8.42
C THR A 96 -7.98 13.76 9.27
N ILE A 97 -8.65 12.61 9.19
CA ILE A 97 -9.79 12.28 10.06
C ILE A 97 -9.38 12.25 11.53
N ALA A 98 -8.24 11.63 11.85
CA ALA A 98 -7.74 11.55 13.22
C ALA A 98 -7.46 12.94 13.80
N MET A 99 -6.84 13.83 13.02
CA MET A 99 -6.57 15.22 13.43
C MET A 99 -7.86 16.02 13.67
N THR A 100 -8.87 15.85 12.82
CA THR A 100 -10.17 16.52 12.99
C THR A 100 -10.93 16.04 14.22
N LYS A 101 -10.75 14.77 14.63
CA LYS A 101 -11.40 14.22 15.84
C LYS A 101 -10.72 14.62 17.16
N THR A 102 -9.48 15.12 17.09
CA THR A 102 -8.73 15.55 18.27
C THR A 102 -8.89 17.04 18.61
N VAL A 103 -9.68 17.79 17.83
CA VAL A 103 -10.07 19.18 18.08
C VAL A 103 -11.50 19.21 18.63
#